data_AF-A0A653U009-F1
#
_entry.id   AF-A0A653U009-F1
#
_cell.length_a   1.000
_cell.length_b   1.000
_cell.length_c   1.000
_cell.angle_alpha   90.00
_cell.angle_beta   90.00
_cell.angle_gamma   90.00
#
_symmetry.space_group_name_H-M   'P 1'
#
loop_
_entity.id
_entity.type
_entity.pdbx_description
1 polymer ?
#
loop_
_entity_poly.entity_id
_entity_poly.type
_entity_poly.pdbx_seq_one_letter_code
_entity_poly.pdbx_strand_id
1 'polypeptide(L)'
;MTAGFRILLHCFAGLVLGVCVVFLAIAASLVMAFSTAGDVTIPGVIRIWRSTENGATALNFVPDFVGMGIAVLACAGLYVLLTTLAGRRIRRASESAHSEAAG
;
A
#
# COMPACT_ATOMS: atom_id res chain seq x y z
N MET A 1 -17.30 21.15 5.87
CA MET A 1 -17.22 19.72 5.45
C MET A 1 -17.58 18.84 6.63
N THR A 2 -18.56 17.95 6.49
CA THR A 2 -18.96 17.00 7.54
C THR A 2 -17.86 15.96 7.77
N ALA A 3 -17.83 15.36 8.96
CA ALA A 3 -16.85 14.32 9.30
C ALA A 3 -16.90 13.11 8.34
N GLY A 4 -18.11 12.73 7.90
CA GLY A 4 -18.30 11.64 6.93
C GLY A 4 -17.65 11.92 5.56
N PHE A 5 -17.75 13.16 5.07
CA PHE A 5 -17.12 13.53 3.80
C PHE A 5 -15.59 13.47 3.87
N ARG A 6 -14.99 13.84 5.01
CA ARG A 6 -13.54 13.73 5.23
C ARG A 6 -13.08 12.27 5.24
N ILE A 7 -13.83 11.39 5.90
CA ILE A 7 -13.52 9.95 5.94
C ILE A 7 -13.58 9.36 4.52
N LEU A 8 -14.62 9.71 3.76
CA LEU A 8 -14.75 9.26 2.37
C LEU A 8 -13.54 9.66 1.51
N LEU A 9 -13.08 10.92 1.62
CA LEU A 9 -11.89 11.38 0.90
C LEU A 9 -10.62 10.62 1.31
N HIS A 10 -10.45 10.33 2.61
CA HIS A 10 -9.31 9.53 3.06
C HIS A 10 -9.39 8.07 2.58
N CYS A 11 -10.59 7.48 2.51
CA CYS A 11 -10.77 6.15 1.92
C CYS A 11 -10.37 6.14 0.44
N PHE A 12 -10.82 7.14 -0.33
CA PHE A 12 -10.46 7.24 -1.75
C PHE A 12 -8.95 7.46 -1.93
N ALA A 13 -8.35 8.38 -1.17
CA ALA A 13 -6.91 8.60 -1.19
C ALA A 13 -6.12 7.34 -0.80
N GLY A 14 -6.58 6.61 0.22
CA GLY A 14 -5.99 5.36 0.65
C GLY A 14 -6.06 4.26 -0.42
N LEU A 15 -7.19 4.15 -1.14
CA LEU A 15 -7.34 3.21 -2.25
C LEU A 15 -6.37 3.53 -3.38
N VAL A 16 -6.30 4.79 -3.81
CA VAL A 16 -5.36 5.23 -4.86
C VAL A 16 -3.92 4.94 -4.43
N LEU A 17 -3.56 5.28 -3.19
CA LEU A 17 -2.25 4.98 -2.61
C LEU A 17 -1.96 3.47 -2.64
N GLY A 18 -2.91 2.64 -2.21
CA GLY A 18 -2.77 1.19 -2.23
C GLY A 18 -2.52 0.64 -3.63
N VAL A 19 -3.26 1.11 -4.64
CA VAL A 19 -3.02 0.75 -6.05
C VAL A 19 -1.62 1.14 -6.50
N CYS A 20 -1.19 2.37 -6.19
CA CYS A 20 0.16 2.83 -6.52
C CYS A 20 1.24 1.98 -5.86
N VAL A 21 1.09 1.64 -4.57
CA VAL A 21 2.05 0.81 -3.83
C VAL A 21 2.17 -0.59 -4.45
N VAL A 22 1.05 -1.24 -4.73
CA VAL A 22 1.05 -2.58 -5.35
C VAL A 22 1.67 -2.53 -6.75
N PHE A 23 1.34 -1.50 -7.55
CA PHE A 23 1.95 -1.31 -8.87
C PHE A 23 3.47 -1.16 -8.78
N LEU A 24 3.97 -0.31 -7.87
CA LEU A 24 5.40 -0.12 -7.67
C LEU A 24 6.09 -1.39 -7.14
N ALA A 25 5.44 -2.15 -6.27
CA ALA A 25 5.97 -3.42 -5.78
C ALA A 25 6.13 -4.45 -6.90
N ILE A 26 5.16 -4.51 -7.83
CA ILE A 26 5.23 -5.37 -9.02
C ILE A 26 6.37 -4.92 -9.95
N ALA A 27 6.46 -3.62 -10.23
CA ALA A 27 7.54 -3.06 -11.06
C ALA A 27 8.93 -3.35 -10.46
N ALA A 28 9.09 -3.13 -9.14
CA ALA A 28 10.32 -3.46 -8.43
C ALA A 28 10.64 -4.97 -8.49
N SER A 29 9.62 -5.83 -8.37
CA SER A 29 9.78 -7.28 -8.47
C SER A 29 10.24 -7.72 -9.86
N LEU A 30 9.73 -7.10 -10.93
CA LEU A 30 10.17 -7.34 -12.31
C LEU A 30 11.64 -6.96 -12.49
N VAL A 31 12.04 -5.78 -12.01
CA VAL A 31 13.43 -5.33 -12.06
C VAL A 31 14.35 -6.28 -11.30
N MET A 32 13.95 -6.73 -10.10
CA MET A 32 14.69 -7.72 -9.30
C MET A 32 14.82 -9.07 -10.02
N ALA A 33 13.75 -9.59 -10.62
CA ALA A 33 13.78 -10.85 -11.36
C ALA A 33 14.71 -10.77 -12.59
N PHE A 34 14.77 -9.60 -13.24
CA PHE A 34 15.72 -9.34 -14.33
C PHE A 34 17.17 -9.19 -13.87
N SER A 35 17.43 -8.61 -12.70
CA SER A 35 18.80 -8.32 -12.25
C SER A 35 19.46 -9.46 -11.48
N THR A 36 18.71 -10.26 -10.72
CA THR A 36 19.29 -11.17 -9.70
C THR A 36 19.31 -12.66 -10.07
N ALA A 37 18.79 -13.05 -11.23
CA ALA A 37 18.64 -14.45 -11.69
C ALA A 37 17.81 -15.37 -10.78
N GLY A 38 17.19 -14.83 -9.73
CA GLY A 38 16.33 -15.57 -8.81
C GLY A 38 14.84 -15.42 -9.11
N ASP A 39 14.07 -16.38 -8.62
CA ASP A 39 12.62 -16.30 -8.51
C ASP A 39 12.24 -15.20 -7.51
N VAL A 40 11.39 -14.27 -7.92
CA VAL A 40 10.86 -13.21 -7.05
C VAL A 40 9.41 -13.53 -6.74
N THR A 41 9.10 -13.63 -5.45
CA THR A 41 7.73 -13.86 -4.99
C THR A 41 7.33 -12.80 -3.97
N ILE A 42 6.15 -12.23 -4.17
CA ILE A 42 5.41 -11.55 -3.11
C ILE A 42 4.26 -12.49 -2.76
N PRO A 43 4.28 -13.14 -1.59
CA PRO A 43 3.27 -14.11 -1.20
C PRO A 43 1.84 -13.55 -1.32
N GLY A 44 0.99 -14.26 -2.06
CA GLY A 44 -0.39 -13.86 -2.31
C GLY A 44 -0.56 -12.67 -3.28
N VAL A 45 0.47 -12.14 -3.91
CA VAL A 45 0.33 -11.01 -4.85
C VAL A 45 0.86 -11.37 -6.22
N ILE A 46 2.08 -11.89 -6.29
CA ILE A 46 2.74 -12.13 -7.57
C ILE A 46 3.88 -13.13 -7.44
N ARG A 47 4.04 -13.97 -8.46
CA ARG A 47 5.23 -14.78 -8.68
C ARG A 47 5.84 -14.48 -10.04
N ILE A 48 7.13 -14.19 -10.03
CA ILE A 48 7.94 -13.87 -11.21
C ILE A 48 9.15 -14.76 -11.23
N TRP A 49 9.42 -15.40 -12.37
CA TRP A 49 10.64 -16.18 -12.55
C TRP A 49 11.15 -16.08 -13.99
N ARG A 50 12.44 -16.30 -14.14
CA ARG A 50 13.11 -16.29 -15.43
C ARG A 50 12.95 -17.64 -16.11
N SER A 51 12.66 -17.61 -17.40
CA SER A 51 12.66 -18.77 -18.27
C SER A 51 13.42 -18.45 -19.55
N THR A 52 13.71 -19.47 -20.32
CA THR A 52 14.28 -19.33 -21.66
C THR A 52 13.28 -19.86 -22.68
N GLU A 53 12.84 -19.00 -23.57
CA GLU A 53 11.99 -19.34 -24.70
C GLU A 53 12.71 -18.97 -26.00
N ASN A 54 12.91 -19.93 -26.89
CA ASN A 54 13.60 -19.74 -28.18
C ASN A 54 14.99 -19.10 -28.06
N GLY A 55 15.74 -19.43 -27.01
CA GLY A 55 17.09 -18.89 -26.77
C GLY A 55 17.12 -17.46 -26.25
N ALA A 56 15.97 -16.82 -26.05
CA ALA A 56 15.84 -15.51 -25.44
C ALA A 56 15.45 -15.61 -23.95
N THR A 57 15.85 -14.62 -23.16
CA THR A 57 15.39 -14.49 -21.78
C THR A 57 13.93 -14.07 -21.77
N ALA A 58 13.08 -14.91 -21.20
CA ALA A 58 11.67 -14.62 -20.94
C ALA A 58 11.43 -14.48 -19.44
N LEU A 59 10.45 -13.65 -19.06
CA LEU A 59 9.93 -13.63 -17.70
C LEU A 59 8.52 -14.19 -17.70
N ASN A 60 8.30 -15.16 -16.82
CA ASN A 60 6.96 -15.60 -16.49
C ASN A 60 6.41 -14.71 -15.38
N PHE A 61 5.14 -14.35 -15.53
CA PHE A 61 4.42 -13.46 -14.62
C PHE A 61 3.08 -14.09 -14.28
N VAL A 62 2.90 -14.45 -13.01
CA VAL A 62 1.64 -15.01 -12.51
C VAL A 62 1.08 -14.09 -11.41
N PRO A 63 0.08 -13.25 -11.74
CA PRO A 63 -0.57 -12.38 -10.77
C PRO A 63 -1.63 -13.14 -9.98
N ASP A 64 -1.73 -12.84 -8.69
CA ASP A 64 -2.89 -13.20 -7.86
C ASP A 64 -3.78 -11.97 -7.68
N PHE A 65 -4.83 -11.88 -8.49
CA PHE A 65 -5.74 -10.73 -8.47
C PHE A 65 -6.45 -10.56 -7.13
N VAL A 66 -6.76 -11.67 -6.44
CA VAL A 66 -7.46 -11.63 -5.15
C VAL A 66 -6.53 -11.03 -4.10
N GLY A 67 -5.32 -11.56 -3.97
CA GLY A 67 -4.41 -11.04 -2.97
C GLY A 67 -3.79 -9.69 -3.33
N MET A 68 -3.71 -9.31 -4.62
CA MET A 68 -3.50 -7.92 -5.04
C MET A 68 -4.61 -7.00 -4.48
N GLY A 69 -5.88 -7.39 -4.61
CA GLY A 69 -7.00 -6.65 -4.05
C GLY A 69 -6.90 -6.51 -2.52
N ILE A 70 -6.56 -7.60 -1.83
CA ILE A 70 -6.34 -7.58 -0.38
C ILE A 70 -5.19 -6.64 -0.01
N ALA A 71 -4.07 -6.67 -0.74
CA ALA A 71 -2.92 -5.79 -0.49
C ALA A 71 -3.29 -4.29 -0.66
N VAL A 72 -4.08 -3.94 -1.67
CA VAL A 72 -4.61 -2.58 -1.86
C VAL A 72 -5.46 -2.18 -0.66
N LEU A 73 -6.41 -3.03 -0.26
CA LEU A 73 -7.29 -2.76 0.89
C LEU A 73 -6.52 -2.66 2.20
N ALA A 74 -5.48 -3.47 2.40
CA ALA A 74 -4.60 -3.39 3.56
C ALA A 74 -3.84 -2.06 3.61
N CYS A 75 -3.27 -1.62 2.49
CA CYS A 75 -2.61 -0.32 2.39
C CYS A 75 -3.58 0.84 2.63
N ALA A 76 -4.77 0.78 2.02
CA ALA A 76 -5.80 1.79 2.19
C ALA A 76 -6.29 1.86 3.65
N GLY A 77 -6.55 0.71 4.27
CA GLY A 77 -6.96 0.59 5.66
C GLY A 77 -5.88 1.13 6.61
N LEU A 78 -4.61 0.80 6.36
CA LEU A 78 -3.49 1.32 7.13
C LEU A 78 -3.38 2.85 7.01
N TYR A 79 -3.51 3.39 5.80
CA TYR A 79 -3.50 4.84 5.57
C TYR A 79 -4.63 5.54 6.35
N VAL A 80 -5.86 5.03 6.26
CA VAL A 80 -7.01 5.60 6.97
C VAL A 80 -6.82 5.48 8.48
N LEU A 81 -6.32 4.35 8.97
CA LEU A 81 -6.05 4.12 10.39
C LEU A 81 -5.02 5.12 10.92
N LEU A 82 -3.90 5.30 10.21
CA LEU A 82 -2.84 6.22 10.62
C LEU A 82 -3.30 7.68 10.62
N THR A 83 -4.01 8.10 9.58
CA THR A 83 -4.51 9.48 9.46
C THR A 83 -5.57 9.81 10.51
N THR A 84 -6.46 8.85 10.82
CA THR A 84 -7.48 9.03 11.86
C THR A 84 -6.91 8.98 13.28
N LEU A 85 -5.95 8.10 13.57
CA LEU A 85 -5.28 8.02 14.87
C LEU A 85 -4.39 9.25 15.13
N ALA A 86 -3.64 9.71 14.13
CA ALA A 86 -2.81 10.92 14.24
C ALA A 86 -3.67 12.16 14.52
N GLY A 87 -4.81 12.30 13.83
CA GLY A 87 -5.76 13.39 14.08
C GLY A 87 -6.33 13.39 15.50
N ARG A 88 -6.58 12.22 16.08
CA ARG A 88 -7.04 12.08 17.49
C ARG A 88 -5.97 12.48 18.49
N ARG A 89 -4.70 12.12 18.25
CA ARG A 89 -3.57 12.50 19.14
C ARG A 89 -3.39 14.01 19.21
N ILE A 90 -3.39 14.70 18.06
CA ILE A 90 -3.19 16.15 17.99
C ILE A 90 -4.31 16.89 18.73
N ARG A 91 -5.57 16.44 18.57
CA ARG A 91 -6.70 17.06 19.27
C ARG A 91 -6.60 16.91 20.79
N ARG A 92 -6.22 15.73 21.29
CA ARG A 92 -6.01 15.49 22.73
C ARG A 92 -4.87 16.33 23.30
N ALA A 93 -3.77 16.49 22.55
CA ALA A 93 -2.64 17.33 22.96
C ALA A 93 -3.02 18.83 23.06
N SER A 94 -3.89 19.30 22.16
CA SER A 94 -4.44 20.66 22.22
C SER A 94 -5.36 20.85 23.44
N GLU A 95 -6.22 19.87 23.74
CA GLU A 95 -7.13 19.91 24.90
C GLU A 95 -6.36 19.92 26.23
N SER A 96 -5.26 19.16 26.36
CA SER A 96 -4.41 19.20 27.56
C SER A 96 -3.67 20.54 27.71
N ALA A 97 -3.13 21.09 26.63
CA ALA A 97 -2.43 22.37 26.67
C ALA A 97 -3.35 23.55 27.02
N HIS A 98 -4.62 23.51 26.58
CA HIS A 98 -5.61 24.53 26.93
C HIS A 98 -6.04 24.45 28.40
N SER A 99 -6.13 23.25 28.98
CA SER A 99 -6.43 23.06 30.40
C SER A 99 -5.30 23.55 31.31
N GLU A 100 -4.04 23.41 30.88
CA GLU A 100 -2.86 23.86 31.63
C GLU A 100 -2.70 25.39 31.59
N ALA A 101 -3.14 26.03 30.51
CA ALA A 101 -3.15 27.49 30.39
C ALA A 101 -4.31 28.18 31.14
N ALA A 102 -5.30 27.41 31.60
CA ALA A 102 -6.52 27.92 32.24
C ALA A 102 -6.55 27.69 33.78
N GLY A 103 -5.55 27.02 34.35
CA GLY A 103 -5.35 26.85 35.80
C GLY A 103 -4.23 27.73 36.31
#